data_AF-A0A660YEI0-F1
#
_entry.id   AF-A0A660YEI0-F1
#
_cell.length_a   1.000
_cell.length_b   1.000
_cell.length_c   1.000
_cell.angle_alpha   90.00
_cell.angle_beta   90.00
_cell.angle_gamma   90.00
#
_symmetry.space_group_name_H-M   'P 1'
#
loop_
_entity.id
_entity.type
_entity.pdbx_description
1 polymer ?
#
loop_
_entity_poly.entity_id
_entity_poly.type
_entity_poly.pdbx_seq_one_letter_code
_entity_poly.pdbx_strand_id
1 'polypeptide(L)' 'AASLAYYDSYRSERLPANLIQAQRDYFGAHTYERVDREGTFHTEWRKL' A
#
# COMPACT_ATOMS: atom_id res chain seq x y z
N ALA A 1 -8.83 -4.82 -23.23
CA ALA A 1 -8.54 -5.24 -21.84
C ALA A 1 -7.85 -4.13 -21.04
N ALA A 2 -6.67 -3.65 -21.45
CA ALA A 2 -5.90 -2.65 -20.70
C ALA A 2 -6.63 -1.30 -20.48
N SER A 3 -7.32 -0.77 -21.49
CA SER A 3 -8.01 0.54 -21.38
C SER A 3 -9.11 0.56 -20.31
N LEU A 4 -9.87 -0.54 -20.18
CA LEU A 4 -10.91 -0.67 -19.15
C LEU A 4 -10.27 -0.80 -17.75
N ALA A 5 -9.25 -1.66 -17.61
CA ALA A 5 -8.53 -1.81 -16.34
C ALA A 5 -7.89 -0.49 -15.87
N TYR A 6 -7.35 0.30 -16.81
CA TYR A 6 -6.82 1.62 -16.51
C TYR A 6 -7.92 2.58 -16.01
N TYR A 7 -9.04 2.66 -16.72
CA TYR A 7 -10.15 3.51 -16.33
C TYR A 7 -10.72 3.13 -14.95
N ASP A 8 -10.90 1.83 -14.71
CA ASP A 8 -11.36 1.32 -13.41
C ASP A 8 -10.37 1.60 -12.29
N SER A 9 -9.06 1.49 -12.56
CA SER A 9 -8.02 1.83 -11.58
C SER A 9 -8.01 3.33 -11.28
N TYR A 10 -8.19 4.17 -12.31
CA TYR A 10 -8.16 5.62 -12.17
C TYR A 10 -9.33 6.15 -11.34
N ARG A 11 -10.53 5.61 -11.52
CA ARG A 11 -11.73 6.03 -10.79
C ARG A 11 -11.89 5.37 -9.41
N SER A 12 -11.01 4.44 -9.04
CA SER A 12 -11.05 3.75 -7.76
C SER A 12 -10.42 4.63 -6.68
N GLU A 13 -11.20 5.05 -5.68
CA GLU A 13 -10.70 5.81 -4.53
C GLU A 13 -9.62 5.02 -3.75
N ARG A 14 -9.76 3.69 -3.69
CA ARG A 14 -8.81 2.80 -3.01
C ARG A 14 -8.40 1.64 -3.92
N LEU A 15 -7.10 1.55 -4.18
CA LEU A 15 -6.47 0.45 -4.89
C LEU A 15 -5.86 -0.56 -3.90
N PRO A 16 -5.65 -1.82 -4.30
CA PRO A 16 -5.01 -2.85 -3.46
C PRO A 16 -3.50 -2.62 -3.23
N ALA A 17 -2.97 -1.43 -3.52
CA ALA A 17 -1.57 -1.07 -3.35
C ALA A 17 -1.12 -1.08 -1.88
N ASN A 18 -2.04 -1.06 -0.92
CA ASN A 18 -1.75 -1.23 0.51
C ASN A 18 -1.07 -2.58 0.81
N LEU A 19 -1.42 -3.65 0.10
CA LEU A 19 -0.76 -4.94 0.26
C LEU A 19 0.68 -4.90 -0.26
N ILE A 20 0.93 -4.19 -1.37
CA ILE A 20 2.28 -3.98 -1.89
C ILE A 20 3.11 -3.18 -0.87
N GLN A 21 2.54 -2.12 -0.28
CA GLN A 21 3.20 -1.37 0.79
C GLN A 21 3.55 -2.26 2.00
N ALA A 22 2.62 -3.11 2.44
CA ALA A 22 2.86 -4.06 3.51
C ALA A 22 4.02 -5.02 3.17
N GLN A 23 4.04 -5.58 1.96
CA GLN A 23 5.12 -6.46 1.50
C GLN A 23 6.47 -5.75 1.44
N ARG A 24 6.52 -4.52 0.90
CA ARG A 24 7.73 -3.70 0.85
C ARG A 24 8.29 -3.45 2.26
N ASP A 25 7.42 -3.14 3.22
CA ASP A 25 7.85 -2.94 4.60
C ASP A 25 8.30 -4.25 5.26
N TYR A 26 7.58 -5.34 5.02
CA TYR A 26 7.91 -6.67 5.57
C TYR A 26 9.29 -7.16 5.14
N PHE A 27 9.59 -7.13 3.83
CA PHE A 27 10.84 -7.70 3.30
C PHE A 27 12.00 -6.71 3.28
N GLY A 28 11.72 -5.41 3.19
CA GLY A 28 12.74 -4.39 2.91
C GLY A 28 12.78 -3.21 3.87
N ALA A 29 11.97 -3.21 4.94
CA ALA A 29 11.86 -2.09 5.88
C ALA A 29 11.62 -0.73 5.18
N HIS A 30 10.89 -0.76 4.06
CA HIS A 30 10.67 0.39 3.20
C HIS A 30 9.66 1.40 3.74
N THR A 31 9.03 1.12 4.88
CA THR A 31 8.01 1.96 5.52
C THR A 31 6.75 2.16 4.66
N TYR A 32 5.70 2.74 5.25
CA TYR A 32 4.47 3.13 4.57
C TYR A 32 3.77 4.28 5.29
N GLU A 33 2.80 4.90 4.62
CA GLU A 33 1.93 5.94 5.18
C GLU A 33 0.57 5.37 5.59
N ARG A 34 -0.09 6.03 6.54
CA ARG A 34 -1.41 5.64 7.02
C ARG A 34 -2.47 6.64 6.60
N VAL A 35 -3.70 6.15 6.44
CA VAL A 35 -4.85 6.98 6.06
C VAL A 35 -5.49 7.72 7.23
N ASP A 36 -5.20 7.31 8.47
CA ASP A 36 -5.79 7.84 9.69
C ASP A 36 -4.84 8.76 10.49
N ARG A 37 -3.56 8.79 10.12
CA ARG A 37 -2.54 9.60 10.79
C ARG A 37 -1.39 9.92 9.84
N GLU A 38 -0.99 11.20 9.84
CA GLU A 38 0.16 11.66 9.09
C GLU A 38 1.48 11.08 9.62
N GLY A 39 2.42 10.84 8.71
CA GLY A 39 3.77 10.37 9.01
C GLY A 39 4.15 9.07 8.30
N THR A 40 5.35 8.61 8.61
CA THR A 40 5.96 7.41 8.00
C THR A 40 6.09 6.32 9.06
N PHE A 41 5.64 5.11 8.74
CA PHE A 41 5.52 4.01 9.69
C PHE A 41 6.29 2.79 9.20
N HIS A 42 7.01 2.15 10.12
CA HIS A 42 7.57 0.81 9.97
C HIS A 42 6.84 -0.12 10.93
N THR A 43 6.52 -1.34 10.50
CA THR A 43 5.92 -2.36 11.37
C THR A 43 6.94 -3.44 11.69
N GLU A 44 7.04 -3.85 12.96
CA GLU A 44 7.90 -4.96 13.37
C GLU A 44 7.19 -6.30 13.12
N TRP A 45 7.17 -6.75 11.87
CA TRP A 45 6.35 -7.88 11.42
C TRP A 45 6.62 -9.23 12.10
N ARG A 46 7.85 -9.45 12.60
CA ARG A 46 8.25 -10.70 13.28
C ARG A 46 7.84 -10.75 14.75
N LYS A 47 7.32 -9.65 15.29
CA LYS A 47 6.84 -9.55 16.68
C LYS A 47 5.31 -9.49 16.76
N LEU A 48 4.61 -9.54 15.62
CA LEU A 48 3.17 -9.76 15.51
C LEU A 48 2.88 -11.25 15.67
#